data_AF-A0A956FIP1-F1
#
_entry.id   AF-A0A956FIP1-F1
#
_cell.length_a   1.000
_cell.length_b   1.000
_cell.length_c   1.000
_cell.angle_alpha   90.00
_cell.angle_beta   90.00
_cell.angle_gamma   90.00
#
_symmetry.space_group_name_H-M   'P 1'
#
loop_
_entity.id
_entity.type
_entity.pdbx_description
1 polymer ?
#
loop_
_entity_poly.entity_id
_entity_poly.type
_entity_poly.pdbx_seq_one_letter_code
_entity_poly.pdbx_strand_id
1 'polypeptide(L)'
;RSDARAGDLGLELARLQQSEGDRSAARRTGEAARQVAPDHRDLLRMLAELAEQDEDWAALADLYEELSQLAMDDAEQATCLTRAARVLLDHPDAAVDGDPLQLARGLLLRATEIAPDDPGPRVALLPLSFRQARWDEVLERAEEIMRSAGPDEPVLMLAALAEGYHRGDRRLAREIGFRHSAEVCRRWLMPGLQQALDEVAMRGPLPRLDNLLGVGSTLLGGRRHLFEWLGTWASERPPEPGLALGMARLLEARGSGDLARHQFQLAAFLAPRGPVPILVSRLPDARAVGLDLHLLSTAPMESRSILREVLAGLRDHLAGLATQGSVLPAAPHQRSPSWWASRMELAETIIEPWRAMLGVDVPVAWTEQEVPGGIAVRNDRPPRLVLGRLAATMEIPELSFRLAYGTATIALGLGVLDSGSLAPGALLDALVQLANPGHQPTGQAAQALADVLAARDAHNIGLSAGQRAGLMDELAHWLTIDNGVTRFVANLHHARLLLATRLCGHLDGALHAIARDHGLVVDGRVDAGATLRVDDTAWLLRALALR
;
A
#
# COMPACT_ATOMS: atom_id res chain seq x y z
N ARG A 1 -13.77 57.42 -18.72
CA ARG A 1 -13.03 58.34 -17.84
C ARG A 1 -13.19 57.76 -16.44
N SER A 2 -12.10 57.29 -15.83
CA SER A 2 -12.12 56.79 -14.44
C SER A 2 -12.57 57.92 -13.52
N ASP A 3 -13.61 57.69 -12.69
CA ASP A 3 -14.11 58.66 -11.70
C ASP A 3 -13.79 58.13 -10.31
N ALA A 4 -12.68 58.61 -9.72
CA ALA A 4 -12.21 58.18 -8.40
C ALA A 4 -13.28 58.37 -7.31
N ARG A 5 -14.13 59.41 -7.42
CA ARG A 5 -15.19 59.69 -6.44
C ARG A 5 -16.30 58.62 -6.48
N ALA A 6 -16.53 58.03 -7.64
CA ALA A 6 -17.48 56.92 -7.77
C ALA A 6 -16.94 55.65 -7.09
N GLY A 7 -15.62 55.44 -7.13
CA GLY A 7 -14.94 54.36 -6.40
C GLY A 7 -15.03 54.53 -4.88
N ASP A 8 -14.76 55.73 -4.35
CA ASP A 8 -14.88 56.04 -2.92
C ASP A 8 -16.31 55.81 -2.40
N LEU A 9 -17.30 56.29 -3.14
CA LEU A 9 -18.72 56.14 -2.77
C LEU A 9 -19.17 54.67 -2.83
N GLY A 10 -18.71 53.93 -3.84
CA GLY A 10 -18.96 52.50 -3.96
C GLY A 10 -18.34 51.69 -2.83
N LEU A 11 -17.10 52.01 -2.44
CA LEU A 11 -16.39 51.38 -1.32
C LEU A 11 -17.12 51.60 0.01
N GLU A 12 -17.50 52.85 0.32
CA GLU A 12 -18.21 53.16 1.57
C GLU A 12 -19.59 52.49 1.62
N LEU A 13 -20.34 52.47 0.51
CA LEU A 13 -21.63 51.79 0.46
C LEU A 13 -21.50 50.28 0.66
N ALA A 14 -20.51 49.66 0.03
CA ALA A 14 -20.28 48.22 0.17
C ALA A 14 -19.76 47.84 1.57
N ARG A 15 -18.94 48.68 2.22
CA ARG A 15 -18.55 48.50 3.64
C ARG A 15 -19.76 48.56 4.59
N LEU A 16 -20.67 49.50 4.37
CA LEU A 16 -21.91 49.61 5.15
C LEU A 16 -22.75 48.32 5.00
N GLN A 17 -22.96 47.86 3.77
CA GLN A 17 -23.68 46.61 3.50
C GLN A 17 -23.01 45.39 4.13
N GLN A 18 -21.67 45.32 4.10
CA GLN A 18 -20.91 44.26 4.77
C GLN A 18 -21.10 44.31 6.29
N SER A 19 -21.09 45.51 6.90
CA SER A 19 -21.31 45.70 8.34
C SER A 19 -22.73 45.36 8.78
N GLU A 20 -23.71 45.48 7.89
CA GLU A 20 -25.09 45.05 8.08
C GLU A 20 -25.26 43.53 7.89
N GLY A 21 -24.22 42.82 7.43
CA GLY A 21 -24.20 41.38 7.20
C GLY A 21 -24.67 40.93 5.81
N ASP A 22 -25.01 41.86 4.91
CA ASP A 22 -25.42 41.54 3.53
C ASP A 22 -24.21 41.51 2.59
N ARG A 23 -23.47 40.41 2.64
CA ARG A 23 -22.25 40.20 1.82
C ARG A 23 -22.54 40.18 0.33
N SER A 24 -23.66 39.59 -0.09
CA SER A 24 -24.04 39.53 -1.50
C SER A 24 -24.38 40.92 -2.06
N ALA A 25 -25.01 41.79 -1.27
CA ALA A 25 -25.18 43.19 -1.64
C ALA A 25 -23.84 43.93 -1.70
N ALA A 26 -22.98 43.77 -0.69
CA ALA A 26 -21.66 44.39 -0.66
C ALA A 26 -20.82 44.04 -1.90
N ARG A 27 -20.80 42.76 -2.28
CA ARG A 27 -20.10 42.28 -3.47
C ARG A 27 -20.66 42.88 -4.77
N ARG A 28 -21.99 42.84 -4.98
CA ARG A 28 -22.61 43.44 -6.18
C ARG A 28 -22.34 44.94 -6.28
N THR A 29 -22.43 45.65 -5.16
CA THR A 29 -22.12 47.08 -5.09
C THR A 29 -20.64 47.35 -5.43
N GLY A 30 -19.73 46.55 -4.88
CA GLY A 30 -18.31 46.65 -5.16
C GLY A 30 -17.96 46.34 -6.62
N GLU A 31 -18.55 45.29 -7.21
CA GLU A 31 -18.37 44.94 -8.63
C GLU A 31 -18.91 46.03 -9.55
N ALA A 32 -20.09 46.60 -9.25
CA ALA A 32 -20.64 47.72 -10.00
C ALA A 32 -19.75 48.97 -9.91
N ALA A 33 -19.19 49.26 -8.73
CA ALA A 33 -18.25 50.36 -8.55
C ALA A 33 -16.93 50.12 -9.30
N ARG A 34 -16.43 48.87 -9.34
CA ARG A 34 -15.22 48.46 -10.08
C ARG A 34 -15.38 48.69 -11.59
N GLN A 35 -16.57 48.51 -12.16
CA GLN A 35 -16.83 48.82 -13.58
C GLN A 35 -16.64 50.32 -13.91
N VAL A 36 -16.87 51.21 -12.94
CA VAL A 36 -16.74 52.66 -13.12
C VAL A 36 -15.35 53.17 -12.73
N ALA A 37 -14.72 52.55 -11.73
CA ALA A 37 -13.41 52.89 -11.21
C ALA A 37 -12.52 51.63 -11.08
N PRO A 38 -12.00 51.09 -12.20
CA PRO A 38 -11.25 49.83 -12.20
C PRO A 38 -9.90 49.93 -11.45
N ASP A 39 -9.30 51.12 -11.41
CA ASP A 39 -8.00 51.35 -10.77
C ASP A 39 -8.12 51.70 -9.26
N HIS A 40 -9.32 51.55 -8.67
CA HIS A 40 -9.56 51.94 -7.28
C HIS A 40 -9.08 50.86 -6.27
N ARG A 41 -7.89 51.08 -5.72
CA ARG A 41 -7.15 50.08 -4.92
C ARG A 41 -7.89 49.59 -3.67
N ASP A 42 -8.43 50.49 -2.86
CA ASP A 42 -9.11 50.08 -1.62
C ASP A 42 -10.43 49.34 -1.90
N LEU A 43 -11.01 49.56 -3.08
CA LEU A 43 -12.19 48.84 -3.55
C LEU A 43 -11.80 47.41 -3.94
N LEU A 44 -10.70 47.23 -4.68
CA LEU A 44 -10.16 45.91 -5.02
C LEU A 44 -9.73 45.11 -3.79
N ARG A 45 -9.14 45.74 -2.77
CA ARG A 45 -8.81 45.08 -1.50
C ARG A 45 -10.05 44.55 -0.79
N MET A 46 -11.10 45.37 -0.70
CA MET A 46 -12.36 44.94 -0.10
C MET A 46 -13.02 43.82 -0.91
N LEU A 47 -12.99 43.89 -2.25
CA LEU A 47 -13.47 42.81 -3.11
C LEU A 47 -12.67 41.51 -2.92
N ALA A 48 -11.35 41.58 -2.70
CA ALA A 48 -10.53 40.42 -2.40
C ALA A 48 -10.91 39.80 -1.05
N GLU A 49 -11.13 40.61 -0.01
CA GLU A 49 -11.61 40.13 1.29
C GLU A 49 -12.98 39.46 1.19
N LEU A 50 -13.90 40.02 0.38
CA LEU A 50 -15.21 39.40 0.12
C LEU A 50 -15.07 38.08 -0.66
N ALA A 51 -14.21 38.04 -1.69
CA ALA A 51 -13.97 36.83 -2.46
C ALA A 51 -13.38 35.71 -1.58
N GLU A 52 -12.44 36.02 -0.69
CA GLU A 52 -11.91 35.07 0.29
C GLU A 52 -12.99 34.56 1.26
N GLN A 53 -13.89 35.44 1.72
CA GLN A 53 -15.00 35.07 2.60
C GLN A 53 -16.08 34.23 1.91
N ASP A 54 -16.26 34.41 0.60
CA ASP A 54 -17.21 33.67 -0.23
C ASP A 54 -16.60 32.39 -0.82
N GLU A 55 -15.32 32.08 -0.51
CA GLU A 55 -14.56 30.96 -1.08
C GLU A 55 -14.48 31.01 -2.63
N ASP A 56 -14.54 32.22 -3.21
CA ASP A 56 -14.38 32.44 -4.64
C ASP A 56 -12.89 32.61 -4.99
N TRP A 57 -12.19 31.48 -5.03
CA TRP A 57 -10.74 31.43 -5.20
C TRP A 57 -10.27 31.93 -6.57
N ALA A 58 -11.08 31.75 -7.63
CA ALA A 58 -10.79 32.26 -8.95
C ALA A 58 -10.78 33.80 -8.95
N ALA A 59 -11.86 34.41 -8.45
CA ALA A 59 -11.92 35.87 -8.34
C ALA A 59 -10.84 36.42 -7.40
N LEU A 60 -10.52 35.71 -6.32
CA LEU A 60 -9.48 36.13 -5.38
C LEU A 60 -8.09 36.21 -6.02
N ALA A 61 -7.71 35.20 -6.82
CA ALA A 61 -6.43 35.19 -7.53
C ALA A 61 -6.33 36.37 -8.51
N ASP A 62 -7.37 36.59 -9.33
CA ASP A 62 -7.44 37.69 -10.29
C ASP A 62 -7.35 39.06 -9.61
N LEU A 63 -8.07 39.25 -8.50
CA LEU A 63 -8.05 40.50 -7.73
C LEU A 63 -6.66 40.78 -7.15
N TYR A 64 -5.91 39.77 -6.70
CA TYR A 64 -4.53 39.96 -6.25
C TYR A 64 -3.57 40.29 -7.40
N GLU A 65 -3.78 39.71 -8.58
CA GLU A 65 -3.01 40.09 -9.77
C GLU A 65 -3.29 41.54 -10.18
N GLU A 66 -4.55 41.98 -10.17
CA GLU A 66 -4.92 43.37 -10.44
C GLU A 66 -4.36 44.34 -9.39
N LEU A 67 -4.45 43.98 -8.11
CA LEU A 67 -3.84 44.76 -7.02
C LEU A 67 -2.32 44.90 -7.22
N SER A 68 -1.65 43.89 -7.76
CA SER A 68 -0.20 43.96 -8.06
C SER A 68 0.13 44.99 -9.15
N GLN A 69 -0.79 45.26 -10.09
CA GLN A 69 -0.59 46.26 -11.14
C GLN A 69 -0.74 47.69 -10.61
N LEU A 70 -1.43 47.84 -9.48
CA LEU A 70 -1.72 49.12 -8.83
C LEU A 70 -0.90 49.34 -7.55
N ALA A 71 0.04 48.46 -7.22
CA ALA A 71 0.86 48.56 -6.02
C ALA A 71 1.68 49.87 -5.96
N MET A 72 1.94 50.39 -4.75
CA MET A 72 2.71 51.65 -4.59
C MET A 72 4.21 51.45 -4.67
N ASP A 73 4.66 50.26 -4.35
CA ASP A 73 6.07 49.89 -4.31
C ASP A 73 6.25 48.42 -4.70
N ASP A 74 7.50 48.07 -4.97
CA ASP A 74 7.91 46.74 -5.43
C ASP A 74 7.60 45.66 -4.38
N ALA A 75 7.67 45.98 -3.09
CA ALA A 75 7.41 45.04 -2.00
C ALA A 75 5.91 44.66 -1.91
N GLU A 76 5.03 45.64 -2.03
CA GLU A 76 3.59 45.44 -2.10
C GLU A 76 3.21 44.67 -3.37
N GLN A 77 3.83 45.01 -4.51
CA GLN A 77 3.61 44.30 -5.76
C GLN A 77 3.98 42.81 -5.64
N ALA A 78 5.17 42.52 -5.11
CA ALA A 78 5.63 41.16 -4.88
C ALA A 78 4.74 40.41 -3.88
N THR A 79 4.25 41.09 -2.83
CA THR A 79 3.30 40.51 -1.86
C THR A 79 1.99 40.09 -2.53
N CYS A 80 1.42 40.95 -3.38
CA CYS A 80 0.17 40.65 -4.08
C CYS A 80 0.34 39.47 -5.04
N LEU A 81 1.41 39.46 -5.85
CA LEU A 81 1.73 38.34 -6.75
C LEU A 81 1.95 37.03 -5.98
N THR A 82 2.61 37.08 -4.82
CA THR A 82 2.83 35.90 -3.97
C THR A 82 1.52 35.36 -3.40
N ARG A 83 0.58 36.25 -3.02
CA ARG A 83 -0.76 35.84 -2.57
C ARG A 83 -1.57 35.21 -3.69
N ALA A 84 -1.59 35.82 -4.88
CA ALA A 84 -2.25 35.24 -6.05
C ALA A 84 -1.72 33.83 -6.36
N ALA A 85 -0.38 33.66 -6.37
CA ALA A 85 0.24 32.36 -6.57
C ALA A 85 -0.16 31.34 -5.51
N ARG A 86 -0.27 31.76 -4.24
CA ARG A 86 -0.67 30.88 -3.15
C ARG A 86 -2.11 30.40 -3.29
N VAL A 87 -3.02 31.28 -3.70
CA VAL A 87 -4.42 30.90 -3.98
C VAL A 87 -4.47 29.80 -5.04
N LEU A 88 -3.71 29.96 -6.15
CA LEU A 88 -3.63 28.93 -7.20
C LEU A 88 -3.00 27.61 -6.75
N LEU A 89 -2.10 27.63 -5.76
CA LEU A 89 -1.46 26.43 -5.20
C LEU A 89 -2.37 25.69 -4.22
N ASP A 90 -3.11 26.44 -3.40
CA ASP A 90 -4.02 25.90 -2.38
C ASP A 90 -5.37 25.49 -3.01
N HIS A 91 -5.78 26.14 -4.11
CA HIS A 91 -7.04 25.91 -4.85
C HIS A 91 -6.77 25.76 -6.37
N PRO A 92 -6.34 24.58 -6.85
CA PRO A 92 -5.99 24.38 -8.25
C PRO A 92 -7.15 24.57 -9.25
N ASP A 93 -8.40 24.41 -8.79
CA ASP A 93 -9.63 24.62 -9.52
C ASP A 93 -9.97 26.11 -9.78
N ALA A 94 -9.27 27.02 -9.10
CA ALA A 94 -9.36 28.47 -9.35
C ALA A 94 -8.83 28.87 -10.74
N ALA A 95 -7.96 28.06 -11.34
CA ALA A 95 -7.43 28.34 -12.67
C ALA A 95 -8.48 28.04 -13.75
N VAL A 96 -9.06 29.10 -14.32
CA VAL A 96 -10.05 29.00 -15.41
C VAL A 96 -9.39 28.51 -16.71
N ASP A 97 -8.17 28.97 -16.99
CA ASP A 97 -7.39 28.64 -18.19
C ASP A 97 -5.92 28.33 -17.85
N GLY A 98 -5.47 27.11 -18.16
CA GLY A 98 -4.05 26.71 -18.04
C GLY A 98 -3.71 25.81 -16.86
N ASP A 99 -2.42 25.50 -16.72
CA ASP A 99 -1.91 24.69 -15.60
C ASP A 99 -1.67 25.61 -14.38
N PRO A 100 -2.44 25.46 -13.27
CA PRO A 100 -2.31 26.30 -12.08
C PRO A 100 -0.88 26.31 -11.51
N LEU A 101 -0.14 25.21 -11.66
CA LEU A 101 1.25 25.13 -11.20
C LEU A 101 2.20 25.99 -12.03
N GLN A 102 1.95 26.13 -13.33
CA GLN A 102 2.76 27.02 -14.19
C GLN A 102 2.40 28.48 -13.96
N LEU A 103 1.11 28.78 -13.79
CA LEU A 103 0.65 30.14 -13.48
C LEU A 103 1.23 30.63 -12.14
N ALA A 104 1.03 29.86 -11.06
CA ALA A 104 1.60 30.16 -9.76
C ALA A 104 3.12 30.34 -9.82
N ARG A 105 3.82 29.49 -10.57
CA ARG A 105 5.27 29.62 -10.79
C ARG A 105 5.63 30.94 -11.47
N GLY A 106 4.92 31.31 -12.54
CA GLY A 106 5.15 32.56 -13.27
C GLY A 106 4.99 33.79 -12.37
N LEU A 107 3.94 33.80 -11.56
CA LEU A 107 3.69 34.86 -10.58
C LEU A 107 4.80 34.96 -9.52
N LEU A 108 5.26 33.83 -8.98
CA LEU A 108 6.34 33.80 -8.00
C LEU A 108 7.69 34.24 -8.58
N LEU A 109 8.01 33.84 -9.80
CA LEU A 109 9.23 34.28 -10.49
C LEU A 109 9.21 35.80 -10.72
N ARG A 110 8.07 36.33 -11.19
CA ARG A 110 7.89 37.78 -11.34
C ARG A 110 8.01 38.51 -9.99
N ALA A 111 7.43 37.96 -8.92
CA ALA A 111 7.56 38.52 -7.59
C ALA A 111 9.03 38.53 -7.09
N THR A 112 9.81 37.48 -7.37
CA THR A 112 11.25 37.44 -7.03
C THR A 112 12.09 38.44 -7.81
N GLU A 113 11.70 38.76 -9.06
CA GLU A 113 12.39 39.77 -9.89
C GLU A 113 12.10 41.19 -9.40
N ILE A 114 10.86 41.46 -8.98
CA ILE A 114 10.40 42.78 -8.53
C ILE A 114 10.97 43.13 -7.15
N ALA A 115 10.95 42.18 -6.21
CA ALA A 115 11.50 42.38 -4.87
C ALA A 115 12.64 41.38 -4.57
N PRO A 116 13.87 41.61 -5.08
CA PRO A 116 15.00 40.72 -4.85
C PRO A 116 15.43 40.62 -3.40
N ASP A 117 15.06 41.55 -2.52
CA ASP A 117 15.41 41.49 -1.11
C ASP A 117 14.33 40.82 -0.24
N ASP A 118 13.15 40.56 -0.81
CA ASP A 118 12.06 39.86 -0.10
C ASP A 118 12.26 38.33 -0.15
N PRO A 119 12.40 37.64 1.00
CA PRO A 119 12.48 36.19 1.03
C PRO A 119 11.13 35.51 0.72
N GLY A 120 9.99 36.19 0.91
CA GLY A 120 8.65 35.62 0.81
C GLY A 120 8.37 34.86 -0.50
N PRO A 121 8.54 35.50 -1.66
CA PRO A 121 8.35 34.85 -2.97
C PRO A 121 9.25 33.61 -3.16
N ARG A 122 10.50 33.65 -2.66
CA ARG A 122 11.45 32.53 -2.76
C ARG A 122 11.04 31.35 -1.88
N VAL A 123 10.62 31.65 -0.65
CA VAL A 123 10.11 30.66 0.31
C VAL A 123 8.88 29.95 -0.28
N ALA A 124 8.01 30.67 -0.98
CA ALA A 124 6.85 30.09 -1.67
C ALA A 124 7.21 29.31 -2.94
N LEU A 125 8.28 29.70 -3.65
CA LEU A 125 8.72 29.03 -4.89
C LEU A 125 9.42 27.69 -4.63
N LEU A 126 10.16 27.55 -3.53
CA LEU A 126 10.96 26.35 -3.25
C LEU A 126 10.15 25.04 -3.21
N PRO A 127 8.99 24.95 -2.52
CA PRO A 127 8.14 23.75 -2.54
C PRO A 127 7.63 23.41 -3.93
N LEU A 128 7.33 24.42 -4.75
CA LEU A 128 6.87 24.24 -6.12
C LEU A 128 7.97 23.66 -7.01
N SER A 129 9.19 24.20 -6.92
CA SER A 129 10.36 23.63 -7.61
C SER A 129 10.67 22.21 -7.15
N PHE A 130 10.52 21.92 -5.86
CA PHE A 130 10.69 20.57 -5.32
C PHE A 130 9.64 19.59 -5.88
N ARG A 131 8.36 19.98 -5.91
CA ARG A 131 7.27 19.17 -6.49
C ARG A 131 7.51 18.88 -7.98
N GLN A 132 8.07 19.85 -8.70
CA GLN A 132 8.42 19.72 -10.13
C GLN A 132 9.77 19.01 -10.38
N ALA A 133 10.40 18.45 -9.34
CA ALA A 133 11.70 17.78 -9.42
C ALA A 133 12.82 18.65 -10.01
N ARG A 134 12.74 19.98 -9.87
CA ARG A 134 13.74 20.94 -10.32
C ARG A 134 14.83 21.12 -9.26
N TRP A 135 15.62 20.06 -9.06
CA TRP A 135 16.55 19.96 -7.93
C TRP A 135 17.60 21.07 -7.89
N ASP A 136 18.16 21.46 -9.03
CA ASP A 136 19.15 22.54 -9.08
C ASP A 136 18.56 23.88 -8.64
N GLU A 137 17.35 24.20 -9.12
CA GLU A 137 16.64 25.41 -8.71
C GLU A 137 16.30 25.39 -7.21
N VAL A 138 15.90 24.24 -6.66
CA VAL A 138 15.65 24.10 -5.21
C VAL A 138 16.89 24.47 -4.41
N LEU A 139 18.07 24.02 -4.85
CA LEU A 139 19.33 24.25 -4.14
C LEU A 139 19.81 25.69 -4.29
N GLU A 140 19.67 26.29 -5.48
CA GLU A 140 19.95 27.71 -5.71
C GLU A 140 19.07 28.59 -4.80
N ARG A 141 17.77 28.32 -4.75
CA ARG A 141 16.83 29.07 -3.90
C ARG A 141 17.08 28.85 -2.40
N ALA A 142 17.54 27.67 -2.01
CA ALA A 142 17.92 27.42 -0.62
C ALA A 142 19.09 28.33 -0.18
N GLU A 143 20.11 28.50 -1.02
CA GLU A 143 21.24 29.40 -0.75
C GLU A 143 20.80 30.87 -0.65
N GLU A 144 19.81 31.29 -1.44
CA GLU A 144 19.21 32.62 -1.35
C GLU A 144 18.41 32.81 -0.06
N ILE A 145 17.56 31.84 0.31
CA ILE A 145 16.73 31.89 1.53
C ILE A 145 17.63 31.88 2.77
N MET A 146 18.65 31.04 2.81
CA MET A 146 19.60 31.00 3.93
C MET A 146 20.32 32.33 4.15
N ARG A 147 20.63 33.08 3.07
CA ARG A 147 21.27 34.40 3.19
C ARG A 147 20.31 35.49 3.65
N SER A 148 19.04 35.41 3.29
CA SER A 148 18.04 36.48 3.52
C SER A 148 17.20 36.26 4.78
N ALA A 149 16.66 35.06 4.97
CA ALA A 149 15.77 34.70 6.07
C ALA A 149 16.45 33.82 7.14
N GLY A 150 17.63 33.28 6.84
CA GLY A 150 18.39 32.44 7.76
C GLY A 150 18.03 30.95 7.65
N PRO A 151 18.68 30.09 8.45
CA PRO A 151 18.60 28.65 8.28
C PRO A 151 17.39 28.03 9.00
N ASP A 152 16.63 28.81 9.77
CA ASP A 152 15.44 28.36 10.52
C ASP A 152 14.17 28.30 9.68
N GLU A 153 14.24 28.68 8.41
CA GLU A 153 13.12 28.59 7.48
C GLU A 153 12.72 27.14 7.22
N PRO A 154 11.50 26.70 7.60
CA PRO A 154 11.08 25.30 7.51
C PRO A 154 11.19 24.70 6.11
N VAL A 155 11.01 25.54 5.09
CA VAL A 155 11.04 25.12 3.68
C VAL A 155 12.41 24.57 3.26
N LEU A 156 13.49 24.96 3.96
CA LEU A 156 14.83 24.46 3.71
C LEU A 156 14.98 22.96 3.98
N MET A 157 14.08 22.33 4.74
CA MET A 157 14.05 20.87 4.88
C MET A 157 13.85 20.16 3.53
N LEU A 158 13.06 20.75 2.62
CA LEU A 158 12.89 20.23 1.26
C LEU A 158 14.19 20.36 0.46
N ALA A 159 14.93 21.46 0.65
CA ALA A 159 16.24 21.62 0.02
C ALA A 159 17.27 20.63 0.54
N ALA A 160 17.26 20.32 1.84
CA ALA A 160 18.12 19.27 2.40
C ALA A 160 17.80 17.89 1.80
N LEU A 161 16.53 17.57 1.58
CA LEU A 161 16.13 16.36 0.87
C LEU A 161 16.60 16.36 -0.58
N ALA A 162 16.44 17.50 -1.29
CA ALA A 162 16.92 17.66 -2.66
C ALA A 162 18.45 17.52 -2.73
N GLU A 163 19.21 18.04 -1.78
CA GLU A 163 20.66 17.89 -1.69
C GLU A 163 21.04 16.42 -1.52
N GLY A 164 20.39 15.73 -0.57
CA GLY A 164 20.63 14.30 -0.32
C GLY A 164 20.28 13.42 -1.51
N TYR A 165 19.20 13.72 -2.22
CA TYR A 165 18.82 13.01 -3.43
C TYR A 165 19.75 13.33 -4.60
N HIS A 166 19.91 14.61 -4.93
CA HIS A 166 20.55 15.04 -6.17
C HIS A 166 22.09 14.99 -6.09
N ARG A 167 22.67 15.53 -5.02
CA ARG A 167 24.13 15.63 -4.81
C ARG A 167 24.69 14.52 -3.93
N GLY A 168 23.85 13.87 -3.11
CA GLY A 168 24.29 12.86 -2.16
C GLY A 168 25.00 13.41 -0.92
N ASP A 169 24.87 14.72 -0.66
CA ASP A 169 25.41 15.39 0.52
C ASP A 169 24.33 15.56 1.60
N ARG A 170 24.76 15.89 2.82
CA ARG A 170 23.93 16.16 3.99
C ARG A 170 24.39 17.44 4.68
N ARG A 171 24.91 18.41 3.93
CA ARG A 171 25.42 19.65 4.47
C ARG A 171 24.26 20.50 4.98
N LEU A 172 23.26 20.76 4.15
CA LEU A 172 22.06 21.52 4.52
C LEU A 172 21.32 20.84 5.68
N ALA A 173 21.20 19.51 5.64
CA ALA A 173 20.57 18.76 6.72
C ALA A 173 21.28 18.96 8.06
N ARG A 174 22.62 19.00 8.08
CA ARG A 174 23.41 19.25 9.30
C ARG A 174 23.32 20.70 9.77
N GLU A 175 23.27 21.63 8.84
CA GLU A 175 23.14 23.06 9.14
C GLU A 175 21.75 23.42 9.66
N ILE A 176 20.71 22.71 9.19
CA ILE A 176 19.34 22.78 9.72
C ILE A 176 19.23 22.02 11.05
N GLY A 177 19.77 20.80 11.12
CA GLY A 177 19.71 19.99 12.32
C GLY A 177 18.29 19.66 12.80
N PHE A 178 18.15 19.27 14.06
CA PHE A 178 16.89 18.92 14.69
C PHE A 178 16.39 20.06 15.59
N ARG A 179 15.66 21.01 14.99
CA ARG A 179 15.14 22.19 15.69
C ARG A 179 13.68 22.55 15.39
N HIS A 180 13.08 21.93 14.38
CA HIS A 180 11.70 22.19 14.03
C HIS A 180 10.71 21.37 14.87
N SER A 181 9.52 21.93 15.08
CA SER A 181 8.44 21.27 15.80
C SER A 181 7.88 20.08 15.00
N ALA A 182 7.16 19.19 15.69
CA ALA A 182 6.52 18.05 15.06
C ALA A 182 5.52 18.48 13.96
N GLU A 183 4.75 19.55 14.18
CA GLU A 183 3.80 20.06 13.19
C GLU A 183 4.51 20.50 11.90
N VAL A 184 5.63 21.21 12.04
CA VAL A 184 6.45 21.67 10.92
C VAL A 184 7.04 20.49 10.14
N CYS A 185 7.55 19.46 10.83
CA CYS A 185 8.03 18.24 10.19
C CYS A 185 6.91 17.48 9.46
N ARG A 186 5.71 17.38 10.03
CA ARG A 186 4.55 16.74 9.36
C ARG A 186 4.13 17.50 8.10
N ARG A 187 4.20 18.83 8.13
CA ARG A 187 3.80 19.69 7.01
C ARG A 187 4.80 19.65 5.85
N TRP A 188 6.10 19.69 6.16
CA TRP A 188 7.13 19.89 5.14
C TRP A 188 8.01 18.66 4.91
N LEU A 189 8.57 18.08 5.98
CA LEU A 189 9.55 17.02 5.86
C LEU A 189 8.92 15.70 5.36
N MET A 190 7.81 15.27 5.95
CA MET A 190 7.25 13.95 5.64
C MET A 190 6.72 13.83 4.20
N PRO A 191 5.93 14.79 3.66
CA PRO A 191 5.53 14.76 2.26
C PRO A 191 6.72 14.85 1.31
N GLY A 192 7.70 15.72 1.61
CA GLY A 192 8.90 15.87 0.79
C GLY A 192 9.75 14.61 0.76
N LEU A 193 9.92 13.95 1.92
CA LEU A 193 10.68 12.71 2.03
C LEU A 193 9.98 11.58 1.28
N GLN A 194 8.66 11.46 1.40
CA GLN A 194 7.85 10.51 0.63
C GLN A 194 8.07 10.71 -0.88
N GLN A 195 7.86 11.92 -1.39
CA GLN A 195 8.04 12.23 -2.81
C GLN A 195 9.47 11.88 -3.29
N ALA A 196 10.50 12.22 -2.51
CA ALA A 196 11.88 11.90 -2.88
C ALA A 196 12.16 10.39 -2.84
N LEU A 197 11.57 9.66 -1.89
CA LEU A 197 11.67 8.20 -1.85
C LEU A 197 10.93 7.54 -3.02
N ASP A 198 9.79 8.07 -3.44
CA ASP A 198 9.05 7.59 -4.61
C ASP A 198 9.85 7.79 -5.89
N GLU A 199 10.52 8.93 -6.03
CA GLU A 199 11.47 9.18 -7.12
C GLU A 199 12.61 8.14 -7.14
N VAL A 200 13.17 7.77 -5.98
CA VAL A 200 14.16 6.68 -5.89
C VAL A 200 13.55 5.34 -6.30
N ALA A 201 12.35 5.01 -5.82
CA ALA A 201 11.70 3.74 -6.09
C ALA A 201 11.28 3.59 -7.56
N MET A 202 10.91 4.68 -8.22
CA MET A 202 10.43 4.68 -9.61
C MET A 202 11.55 4.88 -10.64
N ARG A 203 12.58 5.69 -10.32
CA ARG A 203 13.60 6.12 -11.29
C ARG A 203 15.05 5.83 -10.85
N GLY A 204 15.31 5.62 -9.57
CA GLY A 204 16.65 5.40 -9.03
C GLY A 204 17.57 6.64 -9.11
N PRO A 205 18.90 6.49 -8.92
CA PRO A 205 19.61 5.29 -8.50
C PRO A 205 19.51 5.02 -6.99
N LEU A 206 19.52 3.74 -6.62
CA LEU A 206 19.30 3.24 -5.25
C LEU A 206 20.27 3.78 -4.18
N PRO A 207 21.55 4.10 -4.47
CA PRO A 207 22.42 4.76 -3.49
C PRO A 207 21.86 6.07 -2.92
N ARG A 208 20.93 6.75 -3.63
CA ARG A 208 20.24 7.94 -3.12
C ARG A 208 19.32 7.65 -1.93
N LEU A 209 18.86 6.41 -1.78
CA LEU A 209 18.03 5.98 -0.66
C LEU A 209 18.73 6.22 0.68
N ASP A 210 19.97 5.74 0.82
CA ASP A 210 20.73 5.86 2.07
C ASP A 210 21.05 7.32 2.41
N ASN A 211 21.18 8.17 1.39
CA ASN A 211 21.37 9.61 1.57
C ASN A 211 20.10 10.30 2.06
N LEU A 212 18.95 10.02 1.45
CA LEU A 212 17.65 10.54 1.89
C LEU A 212 17.30 10.11 3.31
N LEU A 213 17.47 8.83 3.63
CA LEU A 213 17.26 8.33 5.00
C LEU A 213 18.25 8.95 5.99
N GLY A 214 19.48 9.23 5.54
CA GLY A 214 20.46 9.98 6.31
C GLY A 214 20.02 11.41 6.60
N VAL A 215 19.53 12.14 5.59
CA VAL A 215 18.98 13.50 5.73
C VAL A 215 17.80 13.51 6.68
N GLY A 216 16.80 12.64 6.46
CA GLY A 216 15.64 12.53 7.33
C GLY A 216 16.02 12.19 8.77
N SER A 217 17.03 11.32 8.95
CA SER A 217 17.57 11.02 10.29
C SER A 217 18.20 12.23 10.94
N THR A 218 18.96 13.05 10.21
CA THR A 218 19.55 14.28 10.76
C THR A 218 18.48 15.29 11.16
N LEU A 219 17.47 15.49 10.31
CA LEU A 219 16.39 16.46 10.54
C LEU A 219 15.41 16.04 11.65
N LEU A 220 15.34 14.74 12.00
CA LEU A 220 14.48 14.21 13.07
C LEU A 220 15.26 13.81 14.33
N GLY A 221 16.56 14.12 14.42
CA GLY A 221 17.36 13.80 15.61
C GLY A 221 17.69 12.31 15.76
N GLY A 222 17.66 11.53 14.69
CA GLY A 222 18.22 10.18 14.61
C GLY A 222 17.42 9.18 13.80
N ARG A 223 18.04 8.05 13.47
CA ARG A 223 17.44 6.96 12.69
C ARG A 223 16.23 6.32 13.38
N ARG A 224 16.25 6.23 14.71
CA ARG A 224 15.12 5.69 15.49
C ARG A 224 13.87 6.56 15.34
N HIS A 225 14.01 7.86 15.50
CA HIS A 225 12.91 8.81 15.32
C HIS A 225 12.41 8.77 13.88
N LEU A 226 13.30 8.75 12.89
CA LEU A 226 12.91 8.59 11.49
C LEU A 226 12.05 7.33 11.27
N PHE A 227 12.43 6.19 11.85
CA PHE A 227 11.66 4.95 11.76
C PHE A 227 10.27 5.10 12.39
N GLU A 228 10.17 5.67 13.60
CA GLU A 228 8.88 5.89 14.29
C GLU A 228 7.98 6.84 13.49
N TRP A 229 8.55 7.91 12.93
CA TRP A 229 7.85 8.90 12.11
C TRP A 229 7.38 8.33 10.77
N LEU A 230 8.26 7.64 10.02
CA LEU A 230 7.88 6.99 8.77
C LEU A 230 6.85 5.88 8.99
N GLY A 231 6.98 5.11 10.09
CA GLY A 231 5.99 4.09 10.44
C GLY A 231 4.61 4.68 10.70
N THR A 232 4.52 5.75 11.50
CA THR A 232 3.26 6.47 11.77
C THR A 232 2.69 7.10 10.50
N TRP A 233 3.54 7.71 9.69
CA TRP A 233 3.15 8.35 8.44
C TRP A 233 2.61 7.34 7.41
N ALA A 234 3.22 6.15 7.33
CA ALA A 234 2.82 5.08 6.44
C ALA A 234 1.53 4.38 6.91
N SER A 235 1.29 4.25 8.22
CA SER A 235 0.06 3.61 8.74
C SER A 235 -1.21 4.42 8.46
N GLU A 236 -1.09 5.73 8.30
CA GLU A 236 -2.21 6.63 8.00
C GLU A 236 -2.56 6.69 6.51
N ARG A 237 -1.80 6.00 5.64
CA ARG A 237 -1.85 6.17 4.19
C ARG A 237 -1.92 4.84 3.43
N PRO A 238 -2.39 4.84 2.18
CA PRO A 238 -2.15 3.70 1.30
C PRO A 238 -0.63 3.47 1.14
N PRO A 239 -0.19 2.22 0.99
CA PRO A 239 1.22 1.93 0.81
C PRO A 239 1.68 2.46 -0.53
N GLU A 240 2.78 3.20 -0.49
CA GLU A 240 3.42 3.82 -1.65
C GLU A 240 4.83 3.26 -1.82
N PRO A 241 5.33 3.17 -3.07
CA PRO A 241 6.57 2.46 -3.38
C PRO A 241 7.79 3.02 -2.62
N GLY A 242 7.89 4.34 -2.50
CA GLY A 242 8.96 5.02 -1.79
C GLY A 242 8.91 4.79 -0.28
N LEU A 243 7.73 4.86 0.33
CA LEU A 243 7.56 4.59 1.76
C LEU A 243 7.92 3.13 2.10
N ALA A 244 7.42 2.18 1.30
CA ALA A 244 7.77 0.77 1.46
C ALA A 244 9.29 0.55 1.31
N LEU A 245 9.92 1.17 0.31
CA LEU A 245 11.38 1.10 0.10
C LEU A 245 12.18 1.69 1.27
N GLY A 246 11.78 2.87 1.77
CA GLY A 246 12.40 3.51 2.91
C GLY A 246 12.28 2.67 4.19
N MET A 247 11.09 2.13 4.45
CA MET A 247 10.84 1.23 5.58
C MET A 247 11.64 -0.07 5.46
N ALA A 248 11.73 -0.65 4.26
CA ALA A 248 12.53 -1.85 4.01
C ALA A 248 13.99 -1.65 4.45
N ARG A 249 14.59 -0.54 4.02
CA ARG A 249 15.99 -0.22 4.33
C ARG A 249 16.23 0.07 5.80
N LEU A 250 15.27 0.71 6.49
CA LEU A 250 15.36 0.94 7.93
C LEU A 250 15.19 -0.35 8.74
N LEU A 251 14.31 -1.26 8.33
CA LEU A 251 14.14 -2.57 8.95
C LEU A 251 15.37 -3.45 8.75
N GLU A 252 15.96 -3.43 7.55
CA GLU A 252 17.21 -4.12 7.25
C GLU A 252 18.33 -3.65 8.19
N ALA A 253 18.48 -2.34 8.36
CA ALA A 253 19.47 -1.75 9.26
C ALA A 253 19.22 -2.08 10.75
N ARG A 254 18.00 -2.49 11.13
CA ARG A 254 17.66 -2.96 12.49
C ARG A 254 17.82 -4.47 12.67
N GLY A 255 18.15 -5.22 11.62
CA GLY A 255 18.26 -6.68 11.64
C GLY A 255 16.92 -7.41 11.50
N SER A 256 15.84 -6.72 11.12
CA SER A 256 14.52 -7.33 10.87
C SER A 256 14.41 -7.85 9.43
N GLY A 257 15.21 -8.86 9.09
CA GLY A 257 15.41 -9.33 7.71
C GLY A 257 14.12 -9.71 6.95
N ASP A 258 13.20 -10.42 7.61
CA ASP A 258 11.97 -10.88 6.96
C ASP A 258 11.00 -9.74 6.64
N LEU A 259 10.81 -8.81 7.59
CA LEU A 259 9.98 -7.63 7.38
C LEU A 259 10.60 -6.70 6.33
N ALA A 260 11.93 -6.54 6.35
CA ALA A 260 12.64 -5.77 5.34
C ALA A 260 12.43 -6.37 3.94
N ARG A 261 12.55 -7.69 3.79
CA ARG A 261 12.26 -8.40 2.54
C ARG A 261 10.85 -8.14 2.05
N HIS A 262 9.84 -8.33 2.92
CA HIS A 262 8.46 -8.09 2.51
C HIS A 262 8.21 -6.64 2.07
N GLN A 263 8.83 -5.67 2.75
CA GLN A 263 8.75 -4.27 2.33
C GLN A 263 9.46 -4.01 0.99
N PHE A 264 10.60 -4.63 0.72
CA PHE A 264 11.24 -4.56 -0.60
C PHE A 264 10.37 -5.18 -1.70
N GLN A 265 9.73 -6.32 -1.42
CA GLN A 265 8.80 -6.98 -2.35
C GLN A 265 7.56 -6.13 -2.61
N LEU A 266 6.99 -5.51 -1.58
CA LEU A 266 5.87 -4.58 -1.71
C LEU A 266 6.27 -3.35 -2.56
N ALA A 267 7.45 -2.77 -2.32
CA ALA A 267 7.97 -1.67 -3.12
C ALA A 267 8.19 -2.07 -4.59
N ALA A 268 8.73 -3.27 -4.87
CA ALA A 268 8.89 -3.79 -6.23
C ALA A 268 7.55 -4.03 -6.93
N PHE A 269 6.54 -4.52 -6.21
CA PHE A 269 5.18 -4.71 -6.72
C PHE A 269 4.52 -3.38 -7.10
N LEU A 270 4.72 -2.34 -6.28
CA LEU A 270 4.20 -0.99 -6.51
C LEU A 270 4.96 -0.23 -7.61
N ALA A 271 6.26 -0.50 -7.79
CA ALA A 271 7.12 0.12 -8.78
C ALA A 271 7.77 -0.92 -9.73
N PRO A 272 6.98 -1.65 -10.53
CA PRO A 272 7.46 -2.79 -11.32
C PRO A 272 8.45 -2.41 -12.44
N ARG A 273 8.50 -1.12 -12.81
CA ARG A 273 9.44 -0.58 -13.81
C ARG A 273 10.65 0.12 -13.19
N GLY A 274 10.67 0.25 -11.86
CA GLY A 274 11.75 0.90 -11.15
C GLY A 274 12.99 0.01 -11.01
N PRO A 275 14.02 0.48 -10.29
CA PRO A 275 15.19 -0.34 -9.96
C PRO A 275 14.94 -1.37 -8.85
N VAL A 276 13.83 -1.26 -8.11
CA VAL A 276 13.55 -2.10 -6.92
C VAL A 276 13.37 -3.59 -7.25
N PRO A 277 12.68 -4.01 -8.33
CA PRO A 277 12.59 -5.42 -8.70
C PRO A 277 13.97 -6.11 -8.86
N ILE A 278 14.98 -5.39 -9.36
CA ILE A 278 16.35 -5.91 -9.51
C ILE A 278 17.02 -6.11 -8.14
N LEU A 279 16.68 -5.28 -7.14
CA LEU A 279 17.13 -5.53 -5.77
C LEU A 279 16.48 -6.76 -5.18
N VAL A 280 15.16 -6.89 -5.35
CA VAL A 280 14.39 -8.03 -4.83
C VAL A 280 14.90 -9.35 -5.41
N SER A 281 15.22 -9.39 -6.70
CA SER A 281 15.77 -10.59 -7.35
C SER A 281 17.15 -11.00 -6.84
N ARG A 282 17.83 -10.15 -6.06
CA ARG A 282 19.14 -10.41 -5.46
C ARG A 282 19.06 -10.67 -3.96
N LEU A 283 17.89 -10.53 -3.35
CA LEU A 283 17.72 -10.88 -1.95
C LEU A 283 18.01 -12.38 -1.80
N PRO A 284 18.75 -12.81 -0.75
CA PRO A 284 18.97 -14.23 -0.51
C PRO A 284 17.64 -14.96 -0.45
N ASP A 285 17.52 -16.20 -0.95
CA ASP A 285 16.27 -16.94 -0.78
C ASP A 285 15.88 -16.99 0.70
N ALA A 286 14.59 -16.75 0.98
CA ALA A 286 14.02 -17.03 2.29
C ALA A 286 13.94 -18.55 2.45
N ARG A 287 15.08 -19.22 2.56
CA ARG A 287 15.08 -20.62 2.97
C ARG A 287 14.48 -20.63 4.37
N ALA A 288 13.38 -21.35 4.52
CA ALA A 288 12.61 -21.46 5.75
C ALA A 288 13.45 -22.14 6.84
N VAL A 289 14.41 -21.42 7.41
CA VAL A 289 15.20 -21.85 8.56
C VAL A 289 14.35 -21.58 9.79
N GLY A 290 13.79 -22.64 10.37
CA GLY A 290 13.09 -22.58 11.66
C GLY A 290 11.63 -22.16 11.59
N LEU A 291 10.91 -22.54 10.54
CA LEU A 291 9.47 -22.31 10.45
C LEU A 291 8.74 -23.19 11.47
N ASP A 292 8.51 -22.64 12.67
CA ASP A 292 7.75 -23.31 13.71
C ASP A 292 6.28 -23.42 13.29
N LEU A 293 5.79 -24.64 13.13
CA LEU A 293 4.38 -24.94 12.86
C LEU A 293 3.44 -24.38 13.95
N HIS A 294 3.95 -24.13 15.16
CA HIS A 294 3.23 -23.43 16.21
C HIS A 294 3.22 -21.90 16.02
N LEU A 295 4.25 -21.27 15.43
CA LEU A 295 4.19 -19.85 15.01
C LEU A 295 3.27 -19.63 13.81
N LEU A 296 2.91 -20.70 13.11
CA LEU A 296 1.82 -20.71 12.13
C LEU A 296 0.44 -20.76 12.80
N SER A 297 0.35 -21.17 14.07
CA SER A 297 -0.88 -21.31 14.85
C SER A 297 -1.33 -19.98 15.52
N THR A 298 -0.44 -18.98 15.56
CA THR A 298 -0.68 -17.66 16.17
C THR A 298 -1.12 -16.57 15.18
N ALA A 299 -1.34 -16.90 13.90
CA ALA A 299 -2.08 -16.03 13.01
C ALA A 299 -3.46 -15.75 13.65
N PRO A 300 -3.99 -14.51 13.60
CA PRO A 300 -5.21 -14.16 14.28
C PRO A 300 -6.40 -14.89 13.66
N MET A 301 -6.63 -16.12 14.10
CA MET A 301 -7.93 -16.75 14.09
C MET A 301 -8.62 -16.37 15.39
N GLU A 302 -9.95 -16.31 15.35
CA GLU A 302 -10.76 -16.11 16.54
C GLU A 302 -10.67 -17.30 17.53
N SER A 303 -10.02 -18.41 17.15
CA SER A 303 -9.97 -19.68 17.89
C SER A 303 -8.55 -20.25 18.11
N ARG A 304 -8.44 -21.15 19.10
CA ARG A 304 -7.22 -21.66 19.76
C ARG A 304 -6.35 -22.65 18.95
N SER A 305 -6.37 -22.59 17.61
CA SER A 305 -5.54 -23.40 16.69
C SER A 305 -5.65 -24.93 16.73
N ILE A 306 -6.48 -25.54 17.59
CA ILE A 306 -6.54 -27.00 17.79
C ILE A 306 -7.14 -27.70 16.56
N LEU A 307 -8.20 -27.16 15.97
CA LEU A 307 -8.83 -27.74 14.78
C LEU A 307 -7.83 -27.94 13.63
N ARG A 308 -6.90 -27.00 13.44
CA ARG A 308 -5.85 -27.12 12.42
C ARG A 308 -4.86 -28.24 12.71
N GLU A 309 -4.44 -28.38 13.96
CA GLU A 309 -3.54 -29.48 14.36
C GLU A 309 -4.22 -30.84 14.11
N VAL A 310 -5.51 -30.94 14.44
CA VAL A 310 -6.29 -32.15 14.17
C VAL A 310 -6.42 -32.41 12.68
N LEU A 311 -6.73 -31.41 11.86
CA LEU A 311 -6.82 -31.57 10.40
C LEU A 311 -5.47 -32.00 9.79
N ALA A 312 -4.35 -31.43 10.25
CA ALA A 312 -3.02 -31.83 9.83
C ALA A 312 -2.72 -33.29 10.23
N GLY A 313 -3.07 -33.70 11.45
CA GLY A 313 -2.94 -35.10 11.91
C GLY A 313 -3.87 -36.08 11.17
N LEU A 314 -5.02 -35.61 10.69
CA LEU A 314 -5.97 -36.38 9.89
C LEU A 314 -5.65 -36.40 8.39
N ARG A 315 -4.64 -35.67 7.92
CA ARG A 315 -4.32 -35.52 6.49
C ARG A 315 -4.36 -36.84 5.73
N ASP A 316 -3.65 -37.86 6.21
CA ASP A 316 -3.55 -39.15 5.51
C ASP A 316 -4.87 -39.95 5.57
N HIS A 317 -5.70 -39.70 6.59
CA HIS A 317 -7.05 -40.24 6.72
C HIS A 317 -8.05 -39.53 5.81
N LEU A 318 -7.83 -38.24 5.51
CA LEU A 318 -8.67 -37.42 4.63
C LEU A 318 -8.30 -37.56 3.14
N ALA A 319 -7.08 -38.01 2.84
CA ALA A 319 -6.59 -38.24 1.48
C ALA A 319 -7.43 -39.29 0.73
N GLY A 320 -7.85 -39.00 -0.51
CA GLY A 320 -8.60 -39.94 -1.34
C GLY A 320 -10.07 -40.14 -0.99
N LEU A 321 -10.68 -39.27 -0.17
CA LEU A 321 -12.12 -39.35 0.13
C LEU A 321 -13.01 -38.86 -1.03
N ALA A 322 -12.47 -37.99 -1.88
CA ALA A 322 -13.18 -37.32 -2.98
C ALA A 322 -13.29 -38.16 -4.27
N THR A 323 -12.41 -39.15 -4.44
CA THR A 323 -12.22 -39.87 -5.70
C THR A 323 -13.23 -40.99 -5.93
N GLN A 324 -14.13 -41.24 -4.98
CA GLN A 324 -15.13 -42.31 -5.09
C GLN A 324 -16.35 -41.96 -5.96
N GLY A 325 -16.52 -40.70 -6.39
CA GLY A 325 -17.65 -40.27 -7.22
C GLY A 325 -17.30 -39.53 -8.52
N SER A 326 -16.09 -38.97 -8.65
CA SER A 326 -15.63 -38.31 -9.88
C SER A 326 -14.66 -39.22 -10.63
N VAL A 327 -15.20 -40.10 -11.47
CA VAL A 327 -14.42 -40.79 -12.49
C VAL A 327 -14.07 -39.79 -13.59
N LEU A 328 -13.01 -39.02 -13.38
CA LEU A 328 -12.21 -38.55 -14.51
C LEU A 328 -11.05 -39.53 -14.64
N PRO A 329 -11.02 -40.38 -15.68
CA PRO A 329 -9.99 -41.38 -15.82
C PRO A 329 -8.63 -40.69 -15.90
N ALA A 330 -7.62 -41.29 -15.27
CA ALA A 330 -6.26 -41.07 -15.71
C ALA A 330 -6.19 -41.48 -17.18
N ALA A 331 -6.16 -40.52 -18.10
CA ALA A 331 -6.01 -40.81 -19.52
C ALA A 331 -4.51 -41.01 -19.80
N PRO A 332 -4.08 -42.21 -20.24
CA PRO A 332 -2.75 -42.43 -20.77
C PRO A 332 -2.66 -41.77 -22.17
N HIS A 333 -1.52 -41.15 -22.46
CA HIS A 333 -1.17 -40.49 -23.73
C HIS A 333 -1.73 -39.08 -23.96
N GLN A 334 -1.56 -38.18 -22.99
CA GLN A 334 -1.64 -36.74 -23.26
C GLN A 334 -0.34 -36.26 -23.92
N ARG A 335 -0.43 -35.48 -25.01
CA ARG A 335 0.75 -34.90 -25.66
C ARG A 335 1.26 -33.76 -24.79
N SER A 336 2.29 -34.04 -24.01
CA SER A 336 2.96 -33.03 -23.19
C SER A 336 3.44 -31.84 -24.07
N PRO A 337 3.10 -30.59 -23.72
CA PRO A 337 3.63 -29.41 -24.38
C PRO A 337 5.17 -29.36 -24.30
N SER A 338 5.83 -28.69 -25.24
CA SER A 338 7.30 -28.60 -25.24
C SER A 338 7.91 -27.94 -24.00
N TRP A 339 7.17 -27.03 -23.34
CA TRP A 339 7.59 -26.35 -22.11
C TRP A 339 7.40 -27.19 -20.84
N TRP A 340 6.65 -28.30 -20.92
CA TRP A 340 6.19 -29.11 -19.79
C TRP A 340 7.34 -29.59 -18.89
N ALA A 341 8.32 -30.26 -19.48
CA ALA A 341 9.40 -30.91 -18.74
C ALA A 341 10.19 -29.89 -17.89
N SER A 342 10.54 -28.75 -18.47
CA SER A 342 11.29 -27.70 -17.79
C SER A 342 10.50 -27.04 -16.65
N ARG A 343 9.19 -26.81 -16.83
CA ARG A 343 8.35 -26.24 -15.75
C ARG A 343 8.11 -27.22 -14.62
N MET A 344 8.03 -28.51 -14.91
CA MET A 344 7.96 -29.54 -13.86
C MET A 344 9.24 -29.64 -13.06
N GLU A 345 10.38 -29.70 -13.73
CA GLU A 345 11.68 -29.72 -13.06
C GLU A 345 11.85 -28.50 -12.15
N LEU A 346 11.42 -27.31 -12.61
CA LEU A 346 11.39 -26.11 -11.79
C LEU A 346 10.45 -26.25 -10.58
N ALA A 347 9.22 -26.75 -10.78
CA ALA A 347 8.25 -26.92 -9.69
C ALA A 347 8.76 -27.91 -8.63
N GLU A 348 9.32 -29.04 -9.07
CA GLU A 348 9.97 -30.05 -8.22
C GLU A 348 11.12 -29.42 -7.41
N THR A 349 11.98 -28.63 -8.06
CA THR A 349 13.09 -27.92 -7.41
C THR A 349 12.60 -26.93 -6.34
N ILE A 350 11.51 -26.22 -6.61
CA ILE A 350 10.91 -25.26 -5.67
C ILE A 350 10.31 -25.97 -4.44
N ILE A 351 9.63 -27.10 -4.64
CA ILE A 351 8.87 -27.79 -3.57
C ILE A 351 9.77 -28.68 -2.71
N GLU A 352 10.87 -29.20 -3.25
CA GLU A 352 11.74 -30.16 -2.56
C GLU A 352 12.15 -29.74 -1.13
N PRO A 353 12.58 -28.49 -0.87
CA PRO A 353 12.89 -28.05 0.49
C PRO A 353 11.68 -28.11 1.44
N TRP A 354 10.47 -27.89 0.92
CA TRP A 354 9.25 -27.90 1.72
C TRP A 354 8.78 -29.30 2.06
N ARG A 355 8.99 -30.29 1.17
CA ARG A 355 8.71 -31.71 1.47
C ARG A 355 9.49 -32.17 2.68
N ALA A 356 10.80 -31.90 2.67
CA ALA A 356 11.69 -32.24 3.78
C ALA A 356 11.31 -31.51 5.07
N MET A 357 11.00 -30.21 4.98
CA MET A 357 10.66 -29.40 6.15
C MET A 357 9.32 -29.78 6.78
N LEU A 358 8.28 -30.02 5.96
CA LEU A 358 6.92 -30.29 6.43
C LEU A 358 6.67 -31.78 6.67
N GLY A 359 7.58 -32.66 6.23
CA GLY A 359 7.42 -34.11 6.33
C GLY A 359 6.24 -34.63 5.51
N VAL A 360 6.02 -34.05 4.33
CA VAL A 360 4.88 -34.37 3.45
C VAL A 360 5.35 -34.73 2.06
N ASP A 361 4.78 -35.79 1.50
CA ASP A 361 4.93 -36.08 0.08
C ASP A 361 3.98 -35.16 -0.71
N VAL A 362 4.54 -34.48 -1.72
CA VAL A 362 3.81 -33.50 -2.55
C VAL A 362 4.07 -33.83 -4.01
N PRO A 363 3.51 -34.94 -4.51
CA PRO A 363 3.66 -35.29 -5.91
C PRO A 363 3.09 -34.19 -6.81
N VAL A 364 3.77 -33.93 -7.91
CA VAL A 364 3.36 -32.91 -8.89
C VAL A 364 2.95 -33.62 -10.18
N ALA A 365 1.84 -33.19 -10.77
CA ALA A 365 1.32 -33.69 -12.03
C ALA A 365 0.81 -32.55 -12.92
N TRP A 366 0.43 -32.87 -14.15
CA TRP A 366 -0.19 -31.91 -15.06
C TRP A 366 -1.44 -32.43 -15.71
N THR A 367 -2.19 -31.46 -16.18
CA THR A 367 -3.43 -31.66 -16.90
C THR A 367 -3.56 -30.62 -18.01
N GLU A 368 -4.16 -31.05 -19.12
CA GLU A 368 -4.66 -30.12 -20.14
C GLU A 368 -5.94 -29.41 -19.69
N GLN A 369 -6.64 -29.96 -18.69
CA GLN A 369 -7.86 -29.36 -18.17
C GLN A 369 -7.57 -27.96 -17.64
N GLU A 370 -8.58 -27.10 -17.75
CA GLU A 370 -8.49 -25.76 -17.18
C GLU A 370 -8.42 -25.88 -15.66
N VAL A 371 -7.35 -25.32 -15.10
CA VAL A 371 -7.12 -25.26 -13.66
C VAL A 371 -7.24 -23.80 -13.27
N PRO A 372 -8.22 -23.41 -12.43
CA PRO A 372 -8.34 -22.05 -11.91
C PRO A 372 -7.02 -21.61 -11.28
N GLY A 373 -6.53 -20.43 -11.66
CA GLY A 373 -5.25 -19.93 -11.16
C GLY A 373 -4.01 -20.75 -11.59
N GLY A 374 -4.17 -21.79 -12.43
CA GLY A 374 -3.09 -22.58 -13.01
C GLY A 374 -2.49 -23.69 -12.13
N ILE A 375 -2.76 -23.73 -10.83
CA ILE A 375 -2.32 -24.78 -9.92
C ILE A 375 -3.49 -25.13 -8.99
N ALA A 376 -3.80 -26.42 -8.85
CA ALA A 376 -4.82 -26.92 -7.94
C ALA A 376 -4.33 -28.12 -7.13
N VAL A 377 -5.01 -28.40 -6.02
CA VAL A 377 -4.78 -29.58 -5.20
C VAL A 377 -5.80 -30.66 -5.55
N ARG A 378 -5.32 -31.86 -5.91
CA ARG A 378 -6.16 -33.05 -6.01
C ARG A 378 -6.03 -33.88 -4.74
N ASN A 379 -7.15 -34.14 -4.08
CA ASN A 379 -7.22 -34.97 -2.89
C ASN A 379 -7.18 -36.48 -3.21
N ASP A 380 -6.15 -36.90 -3.95
CA ASP A 380 -5.85 -38.32 -4.22
C ASP A 380 -5.18 -38.98 -2.99
N ARG A 381 -4.74 -40.23 -3.11
CA ARG A 381 -3.97 -40.91 -2.06
C ARG A 381 -2.65 -41.43 -2.65
N PRO A 382 -1.52 -40.72 -2.48
CA PRO A 382 -1.36 -39.44 -1.75
C PRO A 382 -1.98 -38.23 -2.49
N PRO A 383 -2.32 -37.13 -1.77
CA PRO A 383 -2.74 -35.86 -2.39
C PRO A 383 -1.63 -35.30 -3.28
N ARG A 384 -1.99 -34.60 -4.36
CA ARG A 384 -1.01 -34.09 -5.34
C ARG A 384 -1.33 -32.69 -5.84
N LEU A 385 -0.30 -31.98 -6.28
CA LEU A 385 -0.44 -30.72 -7.01
C LEU A 385 -0.64 -30.99 -8.49
N VAL A 386 -1.54 -30.25 -9.11
CA VAL A 386 -1.80 -30.33 -10.55
C VAL A 386 -1.59 -28.98 -11.20
N LEU A 387 -0.65 -28.94 -12.14
CA LEU A 387 -0.33 -27.77 -12.94
C LEU A 387 -1.19 -27.78 -14.21
N GLY A 388 -1.90 -26.68 -14.45
CA GLY A 388 -2.59 -26.41 -15.70
C GLY A 388 -1.73 -25.59 -16.66
N ARG A 389 -2.33 -25.17 -17.78
CA ARG A 389 -1.64 -24.41 -18.84
C ARG A 389 -1.07 -23.06 -18.37
N LEU A 390 -1.75 -22.38 -17.43
CA LEU A 390 -1.31 -21.07 -16.93
C LEU A 390 0.04 -21.13 -16.20
N ALA A 391 0.43 -22.29 -15.65
CA ALA A 391 1.75 -22.45 -15.01
C ALA A 391 2.91 -22.21 -15.99
N ALA A 392 2.68 -22.34 -17.30
CA ALA A 392 3.70 -22.08 -18.32
C ALA A 392 4.14 -20.61 -18.37
N THR A 393 3.20 -19.69 -18.15
CA THR A 393 3.38 -18.25 -18.34
C THR A 393 3.53 -17.49 -17.02
N MET A 394 3.50 -18.19 -15.88
CA MET A 394 3.73 -17.57 -14.59
C MET A 394 5.18 -17.13 -14.41
N GLU A 395 5.34 -15.95 -13.82
CA GLU A 395 6.59 -15.50 -13.25
C GLU A 395 6.96 -16.38 -12.04
N ILE A 396 8.26 -16.53 -11.77
CA ILE A 396 8.76 -17.42 -10.71
C ILE A 396 8.16 -17.09 -9.34
N PRO A 397 8.07 -15.82 -8.87
CA PRO A 397 7.48 -15.52 -7.57
C PRO A 397 6.03 -16.00 -7.42
N GLU A 398 5.21 -15.81 -8.47
CA GLU A 398 3.81 -16.26 -8.46
C GLU A 398 3.72 -17.79 -8.50
N LEU A 399 4.54 -18.44 -9.34
CA LEU A 399 4.61 -19.91 -9.39
C LEU A 399 4.98 -20.47 -8.02
N SER A 400 6.04 -19.96 -7.40
CA SER A 400 6.48 -20.35 -6.06
C SER A 400 5.39 -20.15 -5.02
N PHE A 401 4.70 -19.01 -5.04
CA PHE A 401 3.58 -18.76 -4.12
C PHE A 401 2.43 -19.76 -4.32
N ARG A 402 2.00 -20.01 -5.56
CA ARG A 402 0.89 -20.95 -5.84
C ARG A 402 1.25 -22.39 -5.48
N LEU A 403 2.49 -22.81 -5.71
CA LEU A 403 3.00 -24.12 -5.26
C LEU A 403 3.05 -24.19 -3.72
N ALA A 404 3.48 -23.12 -3.05
CA ALA A 404 3.47 -23.03 -1.59
C ALA A 404 2.04 -23.07 -1.04
N TYR A 405 1.07 -22.44 -1.71
CA TYR A 405 -0.33 -22.45 -1.33
C TYR A 405 -0.95 -23.85 -1.44
N GLY A 406 -0.66 -24.56 -2.53
CA GLY A 406 -1.05 -25.96 -2.68
C GLY A 406 -0.36 -26.87 -1.65
N THR A 407 0.93 -26.68 -1.42
CA THR A 407 1.71 -27.44 -0.43
C THR A 407 1.17 -27.22 0.99
N ALA A 408 0.85 -25.98 1.35
CA ALA A 408 0.18 -25.61 2.60
C ALA A 408 -1.18 -26.29 2.74
N THR A 409 -1.97 -26.34 1.67
CA THR A 409 -3.27 -27.02 1.63
C THR A 409 -3.13 -28.52 1.89
N ILE A 410 -2.14 -29.19 1.29
CA ILE A 410 -1.85 -30.61 1.53
C ILE A 410 -1.37 -30.83 2.97
N ALA A 411 -0.40 -30.03 3.44
CA ALA A 411 0.18 -30.16 4.77
C ALA A 411 -0.85 -30.00 5.89
N LEU A 412 -1.82 -29.09 5.72
CA LEU A 412 -2.91 -28.85 6.66
C LEU A 412 -4.10 -29.83 6.52
N GLY A 413 -4.03 -30.83 5.62
CA GLY A 413 -5.13 -31.79 5.42
C GLY A 413 -6.37 -31.19 4.74
N LEU A 414 -6.23 -30.04 4.07
CA LEU A 414 -7.36 -29.27 3.50
C LEU A 414 -7.69 -29.65 2.06
N GLY A 415 -6.96 -30.59 1.44
CA GLY A 415 -7.20 -31.01 0.06
C GLY A 415 -8.64 -31.49 -0.19
N VAL A 416 -9.28 -32.10 0.81
CA VAL A 416 -10.68 -32.55 0.71
C VAL A 416 -11.65 -31.38 0.47
N LEU A 417 -11.41 -30.22 1.08
CA LEU A 417 -12.22 -29.02 0.90
C LEU A 417 -11.93 -28.35 -0.45
N ASP A 418 -10.65 -28.28 -0.83
CA ASP A 418 -10.21 -27.61 -2.07
C ASP A 418 -10.68 -28.35 -3.33
N SER A 419 -10.86 -29.67 -3.23
CA SER A 419 -11.42 -30.50 -4.31
C SER A 419 -12.93 -30.29 -4.56
N GLY A 420 -13.62 -29.53 -3.70
CA GLY A 420 -15.08 -29.32 -3.78
C GLY A 420 -15.93 -30.56 -3.47
N SER A 421 -15.30 -31.67 -3.04
CA SER A 421 -15.98 -32.95 -2.80
C SER A 421 -16.77 -33.02 -1.50
N LEU A 422 -16.47 -32.12 -0.55
CA LEU A 422 -17.05 -32.11 0.77
C LEU A 422 -17.38 -30.68 1.20
N ALA A 423 -18.63 -30.46 1.62
CA ALA A 423 -19.04 -29.19 2.19
C ALA A 423 -18.32 -28.96 3.54
N PRO A 424 -17.80 -27.75 3.82
CA PRO A 424 -17.09 -27.45 5.07
C PRO A 424 -17.91 -27.75 6.33
N GLY A 425 -19.23 -27.47 6.32
CA GLY A 425 -20.11 -27.81 7.44
C GLY A 425 -20.20 -29.31 7.71
N ALA A 426 -20.20 -30.14 6.67
CA ALA A 426 -20.21 -31.60 6.81
C ALA A 426 -18.89 -32.13 7.37
N LEU A 427 -17.75 -31.50 7.01
CA LEU A 427 -16.46 -31.80 7.64
C LEU A 427 -16.50 -31.48 9.14
N LEU A 428 -16.92 -30.27 9.51
CA LEU A 428 -16.96 -29.85 10.92
C LEU A 428 -17.85 -30.77 11.75
N ASP A 429 -19.05 -31.10 11.26
CA ASP A 429 -20.00 -32.00 11.94
C ASP A 429 -19.45 -33.43 12.09
N ALA A 430 -18.78 -33.96 11.07
CA ALA A 430 -18.13 -35.27 11.16
C ALA A 430 -16.97 -35.28 12.18
N LEU A 431 -16.18 -34.21 12.24
CA LEU A 431 -15.11 -34.07 13.22
C LEU A 431 -15.63 -33.98 14.66
N VAL A 432 -16.90 -33.60 14.87
CA VAL A 432 -17.49 -33.60 16.21
C VAL A 432 -17.47 -35.01 16.80
N GLN A 433 -17.70 -36.04 15.98
CA GLN A 433 -17.70 -37.43 16.43
C GLN A 433 -16.31 -37.91 16.91
N LEU A 434 -15.22 -37.37 16.34
CA LEU A 434 -13.86 -37.70 16.80
C LEU A 434 -13.60 -37.19 18.22
N ALA A 435 -14.17 -36.05 18.58
CA ALA A 435 -13.98 -35.45 19.90
C ALA A 435 -15.05 -35.90 20.91
N ASN A 436 -16.28 -36.18 20.45
CA ASN A 436 -17.36 -36.78 21.21
C ASN A 436 -17.92 -38.01 20.49
N PRO A 437 -17.48 -39.24 20.84
CA PRO A 437 -17.93 -40.47 20.20
C PRO A 437 -19.45 -40.72 20.27
N GLY A 438 -20.15 -40.07 21.19
CA GLY A 438 -21.62 -40.15 21.32
C GLY A 438 -22.37 -39.21 20.37
N HIS A 439 -21.68 -38.32 19.65
CA HIS A 439 -22.29 -37.44 18.66
C HIS A 439 -22.76 -38.22 17.44
N GLN A 440 -23.96 -37.88 16.95
CA GLN A 440 -24.48 -38.38 15.68
C GLN A 440 -24.46 -37.24 14.66
N PRO A 441 -23.65 -37.35 13.59
CA PRO A 441 -23.65 -36.39 12.50
C PRO A 441 -25.05 -36.13 11.95
N THR A 442 -25.37 -34.85 11.72
CA THR A 442 -26.72 -34.38 11.39
C THR A 442 -27.10 -34.57 9.92
N GLY A 443 -26.12 -34.71 9.02
CA GLY A 443 -26.32 -34.85 7.58
C GLY A 443 -25.68 -36.11 6.99
N GLN A 444 -26.22 -36.60 5.86
CA GLN A 444 -25.74 -37.83 5.19
C GLN A 444 -24.25 -37.73 4.80
N ALA A 445 -23.80 -36.57 4.31
CA ALA A 445 -22.39 -36.37 3.95
C ALA A 445 -21.47 -36.38 5.19
N ALA A 446 -21.92 -35.82 6.32
CA ALA A 446 -21.16 -35.84 7.56
C ALA A 446 -21.10 -37.25 8.16
N GLN A 447 -22.23 -37.99 8.13
CA GLN A 447 -22.28 -39.38 8.57
C GLN A 447 -21.36 -40.27 7.75
N ALA A 448 -21.45 -40.18 6.42
CA ALA A 448 -20.60 -40.97 5.52
C ALA A 448 -19.10 -40.65 5.74
N LEU A 449 -18.76 -39.38 5.96
CA LEU A 449 -17.39 -39.00 6.29
C LEU A 449 -16.94 -39.61 7.62
N ALA A 450 -17.78 -39.54 8.65
CA ALA A 450 -17.43 -40.04 9.96
C ALA A 450 -17.27 -41.57 9.98
N ASP A 451 -18.12 -42.29 9.24
CA ASP A 451 -18.01 -43.74 9.04
C ASP A 451 -16.68 -44.11 8.35
N VAL A 452 -16.29 -43.34 7.32
CA VAL A 452 -15.01 -43.58 6.63
C VAL A 452 -13.82 -43.24 7.52
N LEU A 453 -13.89 -42.18 8.32
CA LEU A 453 -12.85 -41.84 9.30
C LEU A 453 -12.73 -42.94 10.36
N ALA A 454 -13.85 -43.48 10.85
CA ALA A 454 -13.87 -44.62 11.77
C ALA A 454 -13.23 -45.86 11.13
N ALA A 455 -13.59 -46.19 9.89
CA ALA A 455 -13.04 -47.34 9.16
C ALA A 455 -11.54 -47.20 8.84
N ARG A 456 -11.02 -45.96 8.80
CA ARG A 456 -9.59 -45.67 8.61
C ARG A 456 -8.82 -45.56 9.92
N ASP A 457 -9.43 -45.91 11.05
CA ASP A 457 -8.83 -45.80 12.38
C ASP A 457 -8.42 -44.37 12.77
N ALA A 458 -9.12 -43.35 12.27
CA ALA A 458 -8.82 -41.94 12.58
C ALA A 458 -8.91 -41.60 14.08
N HIS A 459 -9.58 -42.43 14.88
CA HIS A 459 -9.62 -42.29 16.35
C HIS A 459 -8.26 -42.52 17.01
N ASN A 460 -7.29 -43.14 16.30
CA ASN A 460 -5.95 -43.45 16.79
C ASN A 460 -4.94 -42.32 16.62
N ILE A 461 -5.34 -41.13 16.15
CA ILE A 461 -4.44 -39.96 16.06
C ILE A 461 -3.96 -39.44 17.42
N GLY A 462 -4.40 -40.04 18.54
CA GLY A 462 -3.80 -39.81 19.86
C GLY A 462 -4.18 -38.49 20.52
N LEU A 463 -5.36 -37.93 20.23
CA LEU A 463 -5.81 -36.68 20.86
C LEU A 463 -5.90 -36.82 22.39
N SER A 464 -5.17 -35.96 23.10
CA SER A 464 -5.27 -35.80 24.55
C SER A 464 -6.66 -35.30 24.96
N ALA A 465 -7.02 -35.50 26.23
CA ALA A 465 -8.30 -35.00 26.76
C ALA A 465 -8.46 -33.47 26.58
N GLY A 466 -7.37 -32.71 26.76
CA GLY A 466 -7.36 -31.26 26.54
C GLY A 466 -7.57 -30.87 25.07
N GLN A 467 -6.93 -31.58 24.14
CA GLN A 467 -7.15 -31.36 22.70
C GLN A 467 -8.58 -31.72 22.28
N ARG A 468 -9.17 -32.78 22.83
CA ARG A 468 -10.59 -33.13 22.55
C ARG A 468 -11.54 -32.05 23.05
N ALA A 469 -11.34 -31.56 24.28
CA ALA A 469 -12.16 -30.48 24.84
C ALA A 469 -12.03 -29.20 24.01
N GLY A 470 -10.80 -28.79 23.69
CA GLY A 470 -10.57 -27.59 22.87
C GLY A 470 -11.07 -27.72 21.43
N LEU A 471 -10.97 -28.91 20.82
CA LEU A 471 -11.59 -29.20 19.53
C LEU A 471 -13.12 -29.09 19.61
N MET A 472 -13.75 -29.58 20.69
CA MET A 472 -15.19 -29.43 20.89
C MET A 472 -15.63 -27.97 21.01
N ASP A 473 -14.92 -27.18 21.80
CA ASP A 473 -15.23 -25.76 21.95
C ASP A 473 -15.12 -25.03 20.60
N GLU A 474 -14.09 -25.33 19.82
CA GLU A 474 -13.85 -24.73 18.50
C GLU A 474 -14.89 -25.17 17.46
N LEU A 475 -15.23 -26.46 17.40
CA LEU A 475 -16.27 -26.97 16.50
C LEU A 475 -17.65 -26.42 16.86
N ALA A 476 -17.99 -26.38 18.16
CA ALA A 476 -19.24 -25.80 18.63
C ALA A 476 -19.33 -24.32 18.26
N HIS A 477 -18.24 -23.56 18.43
CA HIS A 477 -18.18 -22.16 18.02
C HIS A 477 -18.50 -21.99 16.53
N TRP A 478 -17.81 -22.70 15.64
CA TRP A 478 -18.01 -22.56 14.19
C TRP A 478 -19.37 -23.06 13.69
N LEU A 479 -19.95 -24.06 14.35
CA LEU A 479 -21.26 -24.61 13.97
C LEU A 479 -22.45 -23.80 14.49
N THR A 480 -22.28 -23.02 15.56
CA THR A 480 -23.39 -22.32 16.24
C THR A 480 -23.42 -20.82 16.00
N ILE A 481 -22.29 -20.17 15.71
CA ILE A 481 -22.26 -18.73 15.44
C ILE A 481 -22.86 -18.40 14.07
N ASP A 482 -23.51 -17.24 13.97
CA ASP A 482 -24.06 -16.74 12.70
C ASP A 482 -22.97 -16.69 11.62
N ASN A 483 -23.27 -17.30 10.47
CA ASN A 483 -22.34 -17.47 9.34
C ASN A 483 -21.01 -18.14 9.72
N GLY A 484 -20.98 -18.95 10.78
CA GLY A 484 -19.75 -19.56 11.30
C GLY A 484 -19.00 -20.40 10.29
N VAL A 485 -19.68 -21.23 9.49
CA VAL A 485 -19.05 -22.04 8.44
C VAL A 485 -18.39 -21.17 7.37
N THR A 486 -19.04 -20.07 6.95
CA THR A 486 -18.47 -19.13 5.97
C THR A 486 -17.23 -18.43 6.53
N ARG A 487 -17.29 -17.98 7.79
CA ARG A 487 -16.16 -17.35 8.48
C ARG A 487 -15.00 -18.34 8.67
N PHE A 488 -15.30 -19.60 8.96
CA PHE A 488 -14.31 -20.67 9.04
C PHE A 488 -13.57 -20.85 7.71
N VAL A 489 -14.29 -20.91 6.58
CA VAL A 489 -13.65 -21.03 5.25
C VAL A 489 -12.76 -19.82 4.94
N ALA A 490 -13.23 -18.61 5.23
CA ALA A 490 -12.43 -17.39 5.06
C ALA A 490 -11.14 -17.45 5.92
N ASN A 491 -11.26 -17.86 7.19
CA ASN A 491 -10.11 -18.00 8.08
C ASN A 491 -9.12 -19.07 7.60
N LEU A 492 -9.60 -20.20 7.06
CA LEU A 492 -8.72 -21.21 6.44
C LEU A 492 -8.03 -20.67 5.19
N HIS A 493 -8.74 -19.92 4.35
CA HIS A 493 -8.15 -19.28 3.18
C HIS A 493 -7.02 -18.32 3.58
N HIS A 494 -7.28 -17.43 4.55
CA HIS A 494 -6.29 -16.50 5.10
C HIS A 494 -5.10 -17.20 5.76
N ALA A 495 -5.34 -18.26 6.53
CA ALA A 495 -4.26 -19.05 7.11
C ALA A 495 -3.36 -19.68 6.04
N ARG A 496 -3.95 -20.22 4.96
CA ARG A 496 -3.20 -20.74 3.80
C ARG A 496 -2.42 -19.64 3.09
N LEU A 497 -3.02 -18.47 2.89
CA LEU A 497 -2.39 -17.32 2.24
C LEU A 497 -1.13 -16.86 3.00
N LEU A 498 -1.23 -16.72 4.32
CA LEU A 498 -0.11 -16.36 5.18
C LEU A 498 0.97 -17.44 5.21
N LEU A 499 0.57 -18.70 5.38
CA LEU A 499 1.49 -19.84 5.40
C LEU A 499 2.26 -19.94 4.07
N ALA A 500 1.56 -19.87 2.94
CA ALA A 500 2.17 -19.91 1.62
C ALA A 500 3.18 -18.78 1.43
N THR A 501 2.79 -17.56 1.81
CA THR A 501 3.67 -16.37 1.70
C THR A 501 4.94 -16.53 2.54
N ARG A 502 4.83 -17.06 3.76
CA ARG A 502 6.00 -17.35 4.62
C ARG A 502 6.84 -18.51 4.10
N LEU A 503 6.20 -19.54 3.55
CA LEU A 503 6.84 -20.75 3.05
C LEU A 503 7.71 -20.46 1.82
N CYS A 504 7.20 -19.67 0.87
CA CYS A 504 7.97 -19.26 -0.31
C CYS A 504 8.78 -17.98 -0.09
N GLY A 505 8.43 -17.18 0.92
CA GLY A 505 9.05 -15.88 1.19
C GLY A 505 8.87 -14.86 0.06
N HIS A 506 7.79 -14.99 -0.72
CA HIS A 506 7.46 -14.14 -1.88
C HIS A 506 6.10 -13.45 -1.69
N LEU A 507 6.08 -12.31 -1.01
CA LEU A 507 4.89 -11.47 -0.91
C LEU A 507 4.46 -10.94 -2.29
N ASP A 508 5.42 -10.56 -3.14
CA ASP A 508 5.17 -10.15 -4.51
C ASP A 508 4.44 -11.25 -5.31
N GLY A 509 4.84 -12.52 -5.13
CA GLY A 509 4.15 -13.67 -5.70
C GLY A 509 2.69 -13.80 -5.25
N ALA A 510 2.44 -13.60 -3.95
CA ALA A 510 1.09 -13.61 -3.39
C ALA A 510 0.21 -12.49 -3.97
N LEU A 511 0.75 -11.27 -4.08
CA LEU A 511 0.05 -10.11 -4.64
C LEU A 511 -0.29 -10.30 -6.13
N HIS A 512 0.63 -10.88 -6.91
CA HIS A 512 0.36 -11.22 -8.31
C HIS A 512 -0.73 -12.30 -8.44
N ALA A 513 -0.73 -13.31 -7.57
CA ALA A 513 -1.76 -14.34 -7.57
C ALA A 513 -3.14 -13.75 -7.25
N ILE A 514 -3.26 -12.93 -6.19
CA ILE A 514 -4.50 -12.26 -5.82
C ILE A 514 -5.00 -11.37 -6.94
N ALA A 515 -4.11 -10.56 -7.54
CA ALA A 515 -4.46 -9.68 -8.65
C ALA A 515 -5.02 -10.47 -9.84
N ARG A 516 -4.40 -11.60 -10.21
CA ARG A 516 -4.87 -12.44 -11.31
C ARG A 516 -6.22 -13.08 -10.98
N ASP A 517 -6.39 -13.60 -9.78
CA ASP A 517 -7.61 -14.28 -9.36
C ASP A 517 -8.82 -13.32 -9.31
N HIS A 518 -8.56 -12.02 -9.14
CA HIS A 518 -9.56 -10.94 -9.18
C HIS A 518 -9.68 -10.24 -10.55
N GLY A 519 -8.99 -10.72 -11.59
CA GLY A 519 -9.05 -10.12 -12.93
C GLY A 519 -8.40 -8.73 -13.03
N LEU A 520 -7.50 -8.38 -12.10
CA LEU A 520 -6.79 -7.09 -12.04
C LEU A 520 -5.49 -7.09 -12.85
N VAL A 521 -5.37 -8.02 -13.80
CA VAL A 521 -4.23 -8.13 -14.71
C VAL A 521 -4.72 -7.78 -16.12
N VAL A 522 -4.32 -6.61 -16.61
CA VAL A 522 -4.67 -6.11 -17.95
C VAL A 522 -3.41 -6.04 -18.79
N ASP A 523 -3.40 -6.70 -19.96
CA ASP A 523 -2.24 -6.78 -20.86
C ASP A 523 -0.95 -7.25 -20.17
N GLY A 524 -1.09 -8.22 -19.24
CA GLY A 524 0.03 -8.75 -18.46
C GLY A 524 0.55 -7.80 -17.38
N ARG A 525 -0.11 -6.67 -17.12
CA ARG A 525 0.24 -5.72 -16.07
C ARG A 525 -0.77 -5.76 -14.94
N VAL A 526 -0.27 -5.79 -13.72
CA VAL A 526 -1.09 -5.75 -12.51
C VAL A 526 -1.51 -4.31 -12.21
N ASP A 527 -2.78 -4.09 -11.92
CA ASP A 527 -3.23 -2.88 -11.23
C ASP A 527 -2.92 -3.03 -9.73
N ALA A 528 -1.73 -2.55 -9.35
CA ALA A 528 -1.27 -2.63 -7.96
C ALA A 528 -2.18 -1.86 -7.00
N GLY A 529 -2.72 -0.71 -7.43
CA GLY A 529 -3.61 0.12 -6.61
C GLY A 529 -4.93 -0.59 -6.30
N ALA A 530 -5.55 -1.21 -7.31
CA ALA A 530 -6.76 -2.02 -7.12
C ALA A 530 -6.47 -3.28 -6.27
N THR A 531 -5.33 -3.94 -6.50
CA THR A 531 -4.95 -5.15 -5.76
C THR A 531 -4.84 -4.89 -4.26
N LEU A 532 -4.26 -3.75 -3.87
CA LEU A 532 -4.11 -3.36 -2.46
C LEU A 532 -5.42 -3.03 -1.73
N ARG A 533 -6.53 -2.91 -2.47
CA ARG A 533 -7.89 -2.72 -1.94
C ARG A 533 -8.67 -4.03 -1.82
N VAL A 534 -8.16 -5.13 -2.35
CA VAL A 534 -8.75 -6.46 -2.16
C VAL A 534 -8.60 -6.87 -0.70
N ASP A 535 -9.68 -7.41 -0.11
CA ASP A 535 -9.74 -7.77 1.31
C ASP A 535 -8.62 -8.75 1.71
N ASP A 536 -8.33 -9.75 0.87
CA ASP A 536 -7.26 -10.72 1.10
C ASP A 536 -5.87 -10.06 1.14
N THR A 537 -5.63 -9.06 0.29
CA THR A 537 -4.38 -8.29 0.32
C THR A 537 -4.31 -7.42 1.57
N ALA A 538 -5.39 -6.72 1.92
CA ALA A 538 -5.43 -5.90 3.13
C ALA A 538 -5.25 -6.74 4.41
N TRP A 539 -5.83 -7.94 4.45
CA TRP A 539 -5.62 -8.91 5.53
C TRP A 539 -4.17 -9.40 5.57
N LEU A 540 -3.61 -9.84 4.43
CA LEU A 540 -2.25 -10.38 4.36
C LEU A 540 -1.20 -9.36 4.81
N LEU A 541 -1.31 -8.11 4.35
CA LEU A 541 -0.38 -7.05 4.73
C LEU A 541 -0.42 -6.76 6.24
N ARG A 542 -1.61 -6.76 6.85
CA ARG A 542 -1.75 -6.63 8.32
C ARG A 542 -1.17 -7.84 9.06
N ALA A 543 -1.42 -9.06 8.58
CA ALA A 543 -0.89 -10.28 9.17
C ALA A 543 0.65 -10.38 9.10
N LEU A 544 1.27 -9.67 8.14
CA LEU A 544 2.72 -9.53 8.00
C LEU A 544 3.28 -8.28 8.70
N ALA A 545 2.48 -7.53 9.46
CA ALA A 545 2.86 -6.28 10.12
C ALA A 545 3.40 -5.20 9.15
N LEU A 546 2.82 -5.11 7.96
CA LEU A 546 3.13 -4.13 6.93
C LEU A 546 2.08 -3.01 6.85
N ARG A 547 0.97 -3.15 7.60
CA ARG A 547 -0.13 -2.20 7.75
C ARG A 547 -0.65 -2.21 9.17
#